data_AF-A0A1C5H5B2-F1
#
_entry.id   AF-A0A1C5H5B2-F1
#
_cell.length_a   1.000
_cell.length_b   1.000
_cell.length_c   1.000
_cell.angle_alpha   90.00
_cell.angle_beta   90.00
_cell.angle_gamma   90.00
#
_symmetry.space_group_name_H-M   'P 1'
#
loop_
_entity.id
_entity.type
_entity.pdbx_description
1 polymer ?
#
loop_
_entity_poly.entity_id
_entity_poly.type
_entity_poly.pdbx_seq_one_letter_code
_entity_poly.pdbx_strand_id
1 'polypeptide(L)'
;MTASSVGAEDRIERARKLCDDAMFAADPAALAAAERTLDTVEADHALARGRALHVRFLEERVEDPHELELFERAAELYRQLGDPRGEGEALFRVGSVHQVVRGDHDAAVPAFVRARELATQVGDRLTLSYVLRHLAFVEQAAGRTAEAVELMAESTRLRREIGFLPGVAANLVGLGYLTAEAGQPDRALSFIDEAATVAEVAGAHGILRWVDEARVNLRPA
;
A
#
# COMPACT_ATOMS: atom_id res chain seq x y z
N MET A 1 25.88 6.06 -1.52
CA MET A 1 25.03 6.39 -2.68
C MET A 1 24.41 5.10 -3.18
N THR A 2 23.12 4.91 -2.94
CA THR A 2 22.39 3.67 -3.24
C THR A 2 22.00 3.64 -4.71
N ALA A 3 21.96 2.45 -5.33
CA ALA A 3 21.74 2.24 -6.76
C ALA A 3 20.45 2.89 -7.33
N SER A 4 19.51 3.33 -6.49
CA SER A 4 18.31 4.06 -6.91
C SER A 4 18.56 5.53 -7.30
N SER A 5 19.56 6.23 -6.73
CA SER A 5 19.85 7.62 -7.12
C SER A 5 20.48 7.70 -8.51
N VAL A 6 21.28 6.68 -8.86
CA VAL A 6 21.92 6.55 -10.17
C VAL A 6 20.87 6.37 -11.28
N GLY A 7 19.71 5.78 -10.99
CA GLY A 7 18.65 5.57 -11.99
C GLY A 7 17.85 6.82 -12.33
N ALA A 8 17.48 7.65 -11.35
CA ALA A 8 16.67 8.85 -11.59
C ALA A 8 17.50 9.99 -12.17
N GLU A 9 18.72 10.21 -11.67
CA GLU A 9 19.65 11.21 -12.23
C GLU A 9 20.00 10.88 -13.68
N ASP A 10 20.23 9.60 -14.00
CA ASP A 10 20.47 9.15 -15.38
C ASP A 10 19.25 9.33 -16.29
N ARG A 11 18.02 9.12 -15.78
CA ARG A 11 16.78 9.39 -16.52
C ARG A 11 16.59 10.89 -16.80
N ILE A 12 16.87 11.76 -15.85
CA ILE A 12 16.77 13.22 -16.05
C ILE A 12 17.81 13.69 -17.07
N GLU A 13 19.05 13.21 -16.98
CA GLU A 13 20.10 13.56 -17.94
C GLU A 13 19.77 13.04 -19.34
N ARG A 14 19.25 11.82 -19.44
CA ARG A 14 18.75 11.24 -20.69
C ARG A 14 17.62 12.07 -21.29
N ALA A 15 16.65 12.50 -20.48
CA ALA A 15 15.56 13.35 -20.94
C ALA A 15 16.08 14.68 -21.47
N ARG A 16 17.07 15.29 -20.80
CA ARG A 16 17.72 16.53 -21.27
C ARG A 16 18.35 16.32 -22.65
N LYS A 17 19.13 15.25 -22.83
CA LYS A 17 19.72 14.92 -24.13
C LYS A 17 18.66 14.73 -25.22
N LEU A 18 17.56 14.04 -24.92
CA LEU A 18 16.45 13.86 -25.86
C LEU A 18 15.78 15.18 -26.23
N CYS A 19 15.67 16.13 -25.29
CA CYS A 19 15.21 17.49 -25.59
C CYS A 19 16.17 18.24 -26.53
N ASP A 20 17.48 18.13 -26.31
CA ASP A 20 18.49 18.72 -27.19
C ASP A 20 18.41 18.11 -28.60
N ASP A 21 18.30 16.78 -28.71
CA ASP A 21 18.13 16.09 -29.99
C ASP A 21 16.82 16.52 -30.71
N ALA A 22 15.71 16.66 -29.98
CA ALA A 22 14.46 17.16 -30.54
C ALA A 22 14.58 18.61 -31.06
N MET A 23 15.28 19.46 -30.31
CA MET A 23 15.44 20.88 -30.62
C MET A 23 16.40 21.11 -31.80
N PHE A 24 17.51 20.38 -31.86
CA PHE A 24 18.60 20.66 -32.79
C PHE A 24 18.71 19.65 -33.94
N ALA A 25 18.17 18.44 -33.80
CA ALA A 25 18.23 17.38 -34.82
C ALA A 25 16.88 17.08 -35.51
N ALA A 26 15.84 17.87 -35.20
CA ALA A 26 14.50 17.77 -35.80
C ALA A 26 13.85 16.37 -35.71
N ASP A 27 14.11 15.64 -34.63
CA ASP A 27 13.47 14.36 -34.33
C ASP A 27 12.25 14.57 -33.39
N PRO A 28 11.00 14.60 -33.92
CA PRO A 28 9.81 14.77 -33.09
C PRO A 28 9.55 13.58 -32.15
N ALA A 29 10.13 12.39 -32.41
CA ALA A 29 9.99 11.25 -31.51
C ALA A 29 10.86 11.40 -30.25
N ALA A 30 11.94 12.19 -30.32
CA ALA A 30 12.82 12.45 -29.19
C ALA A 30 12.10 13.26 -28.09
N LEU A 31 11.26 14.24 -28.44
CA LEU A 31 10.48 15.00 -27.45
C LEU A 31 9.50 14.10 -26.70
N ALA A 32 8.71 13.29 -27.42
CA ALA A 32 7.77 12.36 -26.79
C ALA A 32 8.48 11.32 -25.90
N ALA A 33 9.71 10.94 -26.23
CA ALA A 33 10.53 10.08 -25.39
C ALA A 33 11.06 10.80 -24.15
N ALA A 34 11.42 12.08 -24.26
CA ALA A 34 11.83 12.91 -23.14
C ALA A 34 10.67 13.11 -22.15
N GLU A 35 9.48 13.48 -22.65
CA GLU A 35 8.26 13.69 -21.85
C GLU A 35 7.91 12.43 -21.06
N ARG A 36 7.80 11.26 -21.71
CA ARG A 36 7.55 9.99 -21.00
C ARG A 36 8.61 9.67 -19.94
N THR A 37 9.88 10.02 -20.19
CA THR A 37 10.96 9.79 -19.23
C THR A 37 10.79 10.69 -18.00
N LEU A 38 10.42 11.96 -18.20
CA LEU A 38 10.15 12.91 -17.13
C LEU A 38 8.89 12.53 -16.35
N ASP A 39 7.81 12.14 -17.02
CA ASP A 39 6.58 11.65 -16.40
C ASP A 39 6.85 10.45 -15.49
N THR A 40 7.73 9.53 -15.91
CA THR A 40 8.13 8.38 -15.09
C THR A 40 8.87 8.84 -13.83
N VAL A 41 9.80 9.79 -13.95
CA VAL A 41 10.53 10.33 -12.80
C VAL A 41 9.58 11.08 -11.86
N GLU A 42 8.65 11.86 -12.40
CA GLU A 42 7.66 12.60 -11.62
C GLU A 42 6.71 11.65 -10.88
N ALA A 43 6.22 10.59 -11.54
CA ALA A 43 5.37 9.58 -10.92
C ALA A 43 6.07 8.89 -9.75
N ASP A 44 7.31 8.41 -9.96
CA ASP A 44 8.12 7.77 -8.94
C ASP A 44 8.39 8.71 -7.76
N HIS A 45 8.71 9.97 -8.04
CA HIS A 45 8.95 10.99 -7.02
C HIS A 45 7.69 11.33 -6.23
N ALA A 46 6.56 11.56 -6.91
CA ALA A 46 5.29 11.89 -6.27
C ALA A 46 4.84 10.75 -5.34
N LEU A 47 4.90 9.50 -5.82
CA LEU A 47 4.60 8.33 -5.01
C LEU A 47 5.53 8.21 -3.79
N ALA A 48 6.84 8.42 -3.97
CA ALA A 48 7.81 8.35 -2.88
C ALA A 48 7.60 9.46 -1.84
N ARG A 49 7.32 10.68 -2.29
CA ARG A 49 7.06 11.83 -1.43
C ARG A 49 5.76 11.63 -0.64
N GLY A 50 4.69 11.18 -1.30
CA GLY A 50 3.43 10.84 -0.64
C GLY A 50 3.63 9.78 0.45
N ARG A 51 4.40 8.72 0.18
CA ARG A 51 4.70 7.69 1.21
C ARG A 51 5.40 8.27 2.44
N ALA A 52 6.30 9.23 2.25
CA ALA A 52 6.99 9.89 3.37
C ALA A 52 6.01 10.74 4.20
N LEU A 53 5.08 11.45 3.55
CA LEU A 53 4.02 12.19 4.26
C LEU A 53 3.08 11.25 5.00
N HIS A 54 2.71 10.11 4.41
CA HIS A 54 1.88 9.10 5.08
C HIS A 54 2.54 8.58 6.36
N VAL A 55 3.83 8.25 6.31
CA VAL A 55 4.57 7.81 7.50
C VAL A 55 4.58 8.90 8.57
N ARG A 56 4.80 10.16 8.18
CA ARG A 56 4.71 11.30 9.10
C ARG A 56 3.32 11.40 9.74
N PHE A 57 2.24 11.25 8.97
CA PHE A 57 0.89 11.23 9.53
C PHE A 57 0.73 10.13 10.58
N LEU A 58 1.26 8.92 10.36
CA LEU A 58 1.15 7.83 11.33
C LEU A 58 1.83 8.15 12.67
N GLU A 59 2.88 8.97 12.65
CA GLU A 59 3.63 9.44 13.82
C GLU A 59 2.98 10.66 14.49
N GLU A 60 2.64 11.69 13.71
CA GLU A 60 2.25 13.02 14.21
C GLU A 60 0.72 13.20 14.30
N ARG A 61 -0.05 12.40 13.54
CA ARG A 61 -1.52 12.48 13.43
C ARG A 61 -2.03 13.85 12.95
N VAL A 62 -1.24 14.50 12.10
CA VAL A 62 -1.59 15.76 11.43
C VAL A 62 -1.68 15.50 9.93
N GLU A 63 -2.83 15.79 9.32
CA GLU A 63 -3.02 15.69 7.88
C GLU A 63 -2.15 16.73 7.16
N ASP A 64 -1.37 16.27 6.17
CA ASP A 64 -0.74 17.15 5.18
C ASP A 64 -1.61 17.14 3.92
N PRO A 65 -2.19 18.28 3.51
CA PRO A 65 -3.12 18.31 2.38
C PRO A 65 -2.48 17.88 1.06
N HIS A 66 -1.16 17.95 0.93
CA HIS A 66 -0.44 17.55 -0.29
C HIS A 66 -0.30 16.02 -0.43
N GLU A 67 -0.54 15.24 0.63
CA GLU A 67 -0.38 13.79 0.58
C GLU A 67 -1.30 13.15 -0.46
N LEU A 68 -2.58 13.54 -0.46
CA LEU A 68 -3.55 13.05 -1.43
C LEU A 68 -3.16 13.46 -2.85
N GLU A 69 -2.84 14.75 -3.05
CA GLU A 69 -2.48 15.31 -4.36
C GLU A 69 -1.30 14.57 -4.98
N LEU A 70 -0.29 14.20 -4.18
CA LEU A 70 0.87 13.46 -4.65
C LEU A 70 0.52 12.05 -5.12
N PHE A 71 -0.36 11.34 -4.41
CA PHE A 71 -0.78 10.00 -4.82
C PHE A 71 -1.72 10.02 -6.03
N GLU A 72 -2.62 11.00 -6.11
CA GLU A 72 -3.47 11.23 -7.28
C GLU A 72 -2.63 11.57 -8.52
N ARG A 73 -1.63 12.44 -8.37
CA ARG A 73 -0.69 12.78 -9.44
C ARG A 73 0.10 11.57 -9.92
N ALA A 74 0.62 10.76 -8.99
CA ALA A 74 1.31 9.53 -9.35
C ALA A 74 0.40 8.55 -10.11
N ALA A 75 -0.84 8.35 -9.65
CA ALA A 75 -1.81 7.48 -10.31
C ALA A 75 -2.14 7.96 -11.73
N GLU A 76 -2.33 9.26 -11.91
CA GLU A 76 -2.56 9.86 -13.24
C GLU A 76 -1.38 9.61 -14.19
N LEU A 77 -0.16 9.87 -13.74
CA LEU A 77 1.04 9.70 -14.56
C LEU A 77 1.29 8.24 -14.93
N TYR A 78 1.20 7.31 -13.96
CA TYR A 78 1.35 5.89 -14.27
C TYR A 78 0.30 5.39 -15.26
N ARG A 79 -0.95 5.88 -15.17
CA ARG A 79 -2.00 5.57 -16.14
C ARG A 79 -1.64 6.10 -17.54
N GLN A 80 -1.14 7.32 -17.65
CA GLN A 80 -0.72 7.91 -18.93
C GLN A 80 0.48 7.15 -19.54
N LEU A 81 1.38 6.67 -18.69
CA LEU A 81 2.53 5.85 -19.07
C LEU A 81 2.15 4.40 -19.44
N GLY A 82 0.91 3.98 -19.17
CA GLY A 82 0.48 2.59 -19.34
C GLY A 82 1.16 1.63 -18.37
N ASP A 83 1.47 2.09 -17.15
CA ASP A 83 2.01 1.28 -16.05
C ASP A 83 0.89 0.89 -15.05
N PRO A 84 0.19 -0.23 -15.28
CA PRO A 84 -0.86 -0.70 -14.39
C PRO A 84 -0.35 -1.07 -12.98
N ARG A 85 0.93 -1.44 -12.83
CA ARG A 85 1.48 -1.75 -11.51
C ARG A 85 1.64 -0.48 -10.69
N GLY A 86 2.25 0.56 -11.26
CA GLY A 86 2.40 1.87 -10.63
C GLY A 86 1.06 2.54 -10.32
N GLU A 87 0.11 2.48 -11.28
CA GLU A 87 -1.26 3.01 -11.09
C GLU A 87 -1.95 2.29 -9.92
N GLY A 88 -1.83 0.95 -9.84
CA GLY A 88 -2.40 0.16 -8.77
C GLY A 88 -1.82 0.50 -7.38
N GLU A 89 -0.49 0.67 -7.26
CA GLU A 89 0.13 1.09 -5.99
C GLU A 89 -0.34 2.49 -5.59
N ALA A 90 -0.33 3.45 -6.51
CA ALA A 90 -0.73 4.82 -6.23
C ALA A 90 -2.20 4.93 -5.82
N LEU A 91 -3.10 4.20 -6.49
CA LEU A 91 -4.53 4.16 -6.13
C LEU A 91 -4.77 3.48 -4.77
N PHE A 92 -4.01 2.44 -4.43
CA PHE A 92 -4.03 1.90 -3.08
C PHE A 92 -3.70 2.99 -2.04
N ARG A 93 -2.69 3.83 -2.32
CA ARG A 93 -2.31 4.93 -1.44
C ARG A 93 -3.40 6.00 -1.33
N VAL A 94 -4.05 6.38 -2.44
CA VAL A 94 -5.22 7.28 -2.44
C VAL A 94 -6.31 6.75 -1.50
N GLY A 95 -6.70 5.47 -1.64
CA GLY A 95 -7.68 4.85 -0.75
C GLY A 95 -7.23 4.84 0.71
N SER A 96 -5.94 4.60 0.96
CA SER A 96 -5.37 4.65 2.31
C SER A 96 -5.43 6.04 2.94
N VAL A 97 -5.28 7.13 2.17
CA VAL A 97 -5.45 8.49 2.70
C VAL A 97 -6.89 8.71 3.14
N HIS A 98 -7.86 8.41 2.28
CA HIS A 98 -9.28 8.55 2.62
C HIS A 98 -9.65 7.73 3.88
N GLN A 99 -9.26 6.45 3.92
CA GLN A 99 -9.60 5.58 5.04
C GLN A 99 -8.84 5.94 6.33
N VAL A 100 -7.52 6.10 6.26
CA VAL A 100 -6.66 6.15 7.47
C VAL A 100 -6.45 7.58 7.97
N VAL A 101 -6.36 8.56 7.06
CA VAL A 101 -6.14 9.97 7.41
C VAL A 101 -7.47 10.66 7.69
N ARG A 102 -8.46 10.45 6.82
CA ARG A 102 -9.75 11.15 6.88
C ARG A 102 -10.88 10.36 7.53
N GLY A 103 -10.69 9.06 7.75
CA GLY A 103 -11.75 8.20 8.31
C GLY A 103 -12.93 7.98 7.36
N ASP A 104 -12.75 8.23 6.07
CA ASP A 104 -13.79 8.15 5.05
C ASP A 104 -13.65 6.84 4.25
N HIS A 105 -14.44 5.83 4.65
CA HIS A 105 -14.48 4.54 3.97
C HIS A 105 -15.14 4.63 2.59
N ASP A 106 -16.18 5.45 2.43
CA ASP A 106 -16.95 5.53 1.20
C ASP A 106 -16.10 6.13 0.08
N ALA A 107 -15.31 7.17 0.37
CA ALA A 107 -14.36 7.74 -0.57
C ALA A 107 -13.16 6.81 -0.87
N ALA A 108 -12.80 5.92 0.05
CA ALA A 108 -11.67 5.01 -0.12
C ALA A 108 -11.97 3.82 -1.06
N VAL A 109 -13.20 3.29 -1.01
CA VAL A 109 -13.59 2.05 -1.71
C VAL A 109 -13.34 2.10 -3.22
N PRO A 110 -13.71 3.15 -3.97
CA PRO A 110 -13.46 3.19 -5.42
C PRO A 110 -11.97 3.03 -5.77
N ALA A 111 -11.08 3.67 -5.00
CA ALA A 111 -9.64 3.59 -5.20
C ALA A 111 -9.12 2.18 -4.90
N PHE A 112 -9.58 1.56 -3.82
CA PHE A 112 -9.23 0.18 -3.48
C PHE A 112 -9.72 -0.83 -4.53
N VAL A 113 -10.96 -0.70 -5.02
CA VAL A 113 -11.50 -1.59 -6.05
C VAL A 113 -10.65 -1.52 -7.32
N ARG A 114 -10.32 -0.30 -7.76
CA ARG A 114 -9.48 -0.12 -8.95
C ARG A 114 -8.06 -0.64 -8.75
N ALA A 115 -7.45 -0.38 -7.59
CA ALA A 115 -6.14 -0.92 -7.24
C ALA A 115 -6.13 -2.46 -7.21
N ARG A 116 -7.20 -3.09 -6.71
CA ARG A 116 -7.37 -4.56 -6.71
C ARG A 116 -7.38 -5.13 -8.12
N GLU A 117 -8.15 -4.52 -9.02
CA GLU A 117 -8.24 -4.94 -10.43
C GLU A 117 -6.86 -4.90 -11.10
N LEU A 118 -6.17 -3.78 -10.98
CA LEU A 118 -4.86 -3.56 -11.58
C LEU A 118 -3.81 -4.51 -11.01
N ALA A 119 -3.75 -4.65 -9.67
CA ALA A 119 -2.83 -5.55 -9.01
C ALA A 119 -3.08 -7.02 -9.42
N THR A 120 -4.35 -7.41 -9.58
CA THR A 120 -4.72 -8.74 -10.08
C THR A 120 -4.28 -8.94 -11.52
N GLN A 121 -4.54 -7.95 -12.40
CA GLN A 121 -4.18 -7.99 -13.82
C GLN A 121 -2.67 -8.24 -14.04
N VAL A 122 -1.82 -7.62 -13.23
CA VAL A 122 -0.36 -7.69 -13.37
C VAL A 122 0.32 -8.68 -12.42
N GLY A 123 -0.45 -9.39 -11.59
CA GLY A 123 0.06 -10.32 -10.59
C GLY A 123 0.87 -9.67 -9.47
N ASP A 124 0.61 -8.40 -9.14
CA ASP A 124 1.24 -7.72 -8.00
C ASP A 124 0.60 -8.16 -6.68
N ARG A 125 1.13 -9.25 -6.15
CA ARG A 125 0.69 -9.85 -4.88
C ARG A 125 0.84 -8.91 -3.68
N LEU A 126 1.86 -8.03 -3.68
CA LEU A 126 2.11 -7.16 -2.54
C LEU A 126 1.01 -6.09 -2.46
N THR A 127 0.78 -5.36 -3.54
CA THR A 127 -0.30 -4.35 -3.62
C THR A 127 -1.66 -4.98 -3.37
N LEU A 128 -1.94 -6.13 -3.99
CA LEU A 128 -3.18 -6.87 -3.76
C LEU A 128 -3.37 -7.20 -2.28
N SER A 129 -2.33 -7.67 -1.60
CA SER A 129 -2.41 -7.96 -0.16
C SER A 129 -2.68 -6.72 0.69
N TYR A 130 -2.17 -5.54 0.32
CA TYR A 130 -2.52 -4.31 1.02
C TYR A 130 -3.98 -3.96 0.81
N VAL A 131 -4.43 -3.94 -0.44
CA VAL A 131 -5.82 -3.60 -0.78
C VAL A 131 -6.82 -4.52 -0.06
N LEU A 132 -6.59 -5.84 -0.06
CA LEU A 132 -7.48 -6.79 0.62
C LEU A 132 -7.55 -6.56 2.13
N ARG A 133 -6.44 -6.21 2.79
CA ARG A 133 -6.45 -5.86 4.21
C ARG A 133 -7.31 -4.62 4.47
N HIS A 134 -7.18 -3.60 3.63
CA HIS A 134 -7.92 -2.35 3.80
C HIS A 134 -9.41 -2.50 3.49
N LEU A 135 -9.76 -3.31 2.48
CA LEU A 135 -11.15 -3.72 2.23
C LEU A 135 -11.72 -4.53 3.40
N ALA A 136 -10.93 -5.40 4.05
CA ALA A 136 -11.39 -6.09 5.25
C ALA A 136 -11.81 -5.12 6.37
N PHE A 137 -11.08 -4.01 6.56
CA PHE A 137 -11.48 -2.97 7.51
C PHE A 137 -12.75 -2.22 7.08
N VAL A 138 -12.96 -2.01 5.78
CA VAL A 138 -14.22 -1.46 5.26
C VAL A 138 -15.39 -2.39 5.58
N GLU A 139 -15.24 -3.69 5.31
CA GLU A 139 -16.26 -4.70 5.60
C GLU A 139 -16.56 -4.79 7.10
N GLN A 140 -15.52 -4.77 7.94
CA GLN A 140 -15.67 -4.74 9.39
C GLN A 140 -16.44 -3.50 9.85
N ALA A 141 -16.07 -2.30 9.37
CA ALA A 141 -16.76 -1.05 9.72
C ALA A 141 -18.24 -1.05 9.30
N ALA A 142 -18.58 -1.84 8.28
CA ALA A 142 -19.96 -2.02 7.82
C ALA A 142 -20.70 -3.19 8.51
N GLY A 143 -20.11 -3.80 9.55
CA GLY A 143 -20.70 -4.91 10.31
C GLY A 143 -20.69 -6.27 9.59
N ARG A 144 -19.94 -6.38 8.49
CA ARG A 144 -19.81 -7.59 7.67
C ARG A 144 -18.55 -8.36 8.07
N THR A 145 -18.56 -8.85 9.32
CA THR A 145 -17.39 -9.46 9.97
C THR A 145 -16.92 -10.74 9.26
N ALA A 146 -17.82 -11.53 8.67
CA ALA A 146 -17.46 -12.75 7.96
C ALA A 146 -16.65 -12.45 6.69
N GLU A 147 -17.11 -11.48 5.89
CA GLU A 147 -16.44 -10.99 4.68
C GLU A 147 -15.09 -10.35 5.03
N ALA A 148 -15.02 -9.60 6.14
CA ALA A 148 -13.76 -9.05 6.65
C ALA A 148 -12.74 -10.14 6.98
N VAL A 149 -13.17 -11.24 7.63
CA VAL A 149 -12.28 -12.39 7.93
C VAL A 149 -11.74 -13.02 6.66
N GLU A 150 -12.60 -13.24 5.65
CA GLU A 150 -12.17 -13.82 4.36
C GLU A 150 -11.12 -12.97 3.65
N LEU A 151 -11.37 -11.66 3.53
CA LEU A 151 -10.45 -10.71 2.91
C LEU A 151 -9.12 -10.61 3.66
N MET A 152 -9.16 -10.56 5.00
CA MET A 152 -7.95 -10.53 5.83
C MET A 152 -7.16 -11.84 5.73
N ALA A 153 -7.85 -12.99 5.66
CA ALA A 153 -7.21 -14.29 5.49
C ALA A 153 -6.53 -14.41 4.11
N GLU A 154 -7.18 -13.94 3.05
CA GLU A 154 -6.58 -13.90 1.72
C GLU A 154 -5.35 -12.98 1.67
N SER A 155 -5.46 -11.79 2.25
CA SER A 155 -4.30 -10.89 2.41
C SER A 155 -3.14 -11.56 3.14
N THR A 156 -3.43 -12.31 4.21
CA THR A 156 -2.42 -13.05 4.99
C THR A 156 -1.75 -14.14 4.16
N ARG A 157 -2.53 -14.90 3.36
CA ARG A 157 -2.01 -15.93 2.45
C ARG A 157 -1.03 -15.32 1.45
N LEU A 158 -1.41 -14.24 0.77
CA LEU A 158 -0.55 -13.55 -0.20
C LEU A 158 0.75 -13.05 0.43
N ARG A 159 0.69 -12.50 1.64
CA ARG A 159 1.88 -12.04 2.38
C ARG A 159 2.82 -13.18 2.74
N ARG A 160 2.29 -14.36 3.09
CA ARG A 160 3.09 -15.58 3.30
C ARG A 160 3.77 -16.03 2.00
N GLU A 161 3.04 -16.06 0.88
CA GLU A 161 3.58 -16.46 -0.44
C GLU A 161 4.78 -15.61 -0.88
N ILE A 162 4.76 -14.31 -0.60
CA ILE A 162 5.85 -13.38 -0.95
C ILE A 162 6.91 -13.22 0.16
N GLY A 163 6.79 -13.95 1.27
CA GLY A 163 7.72 -13.88 2.40
C GLY A 163 7.66 -12.57 3.22
N PHE A 164 6.58 -11.79 3.13
CA PHE A 164 6.43 -10.54 3.88
C PHE A 164 5.95 -10.79 5.32
N LEU A 165 6.81 -11.41 6.13
CA LEU A 165 6.48 -11.88 7.48
C LEU A 165 6.00 -10.78 8.47
N PRO A 166 6.55 -9.56 8.51
CA PRO A 166 5.98 -8.50 9.34
C PRO A 166 4.52 -8.20 8.98
N GLY A 167 4.20 -8.22 7.69
CA GLY A 167 2.83 -8.08 7.22
C GLY A 167 1.92 -9.25 7.62
N VAL A 168 2.45 -10.47 7.64
CA VAL A 168 1.73 -11.66 8.11
C VAL A 168 1.37 -11.51 9.59
N ALA A 169 2.34 -11.17 10.45
CA ALA A 169 2.08 -10.96 11.87
C ALA A 169 1.04 -9.85 12.13
N ALA A 170 1.15 -8.72 11.44
CA ALA A 170 0.17 -7.62 11.54
C ALA A 170 -1.25 -8.02 11.09
N ASN A 171 -1.38 -8.89 10.09
CA ASN A 171 -2.68 -9.40 9.68
C ASN A 171 -3.23 -10.46 10.65
N LEU A 172 -2.37 -11.29 11.23
CA LEU A 172 -2.78 -12.29 12.22
C LEU A 172 -3.37 -11.63 13.47
N VAL A 173 -2.81 -10.49 13.92
CA VAL A 173 -3.44 -9.68 14.98
C VAL A 173 -4.85 -9.21 14.54
N GLY A 174 -4.98 -8.72 13.32
CA GLY A 174 -6.28 -8.31 12.76
C GLY A 174 -7.29 -9.47 12.68
N LEU A 175 -6.85 -10.66 12.23
CA LEU A 175 -7.66 -11.87 12.24
C LEU A 175 -8.07 -12.27 13.65
N GLY A 176 -7.21 -12.11 14.64
CA GLY A 176 -7.54 -12.31 16.05
C GLY A 176 -8.75 -11.47 16.46
N TYR A 177 -8.70 -10.15 16.27
CA TYR A 177 -9.81 -9.26 16.60
C TYR A 177 -11.09 -9.59 15.82
N LEU A 178 -11.00 -9.76 14.51
CA LEU A 178 -12.17 -10.09 13.66
C LEU A 178 -12.81 -11.43 14.05
N THR A 179 -11.99 -12.43 14.40
CA THR A 179 -12.46 -13.76 14.80
C THR A 179 -13.10 -13.75 16.19
N ALA A 180 -12.60 -12.91 17.10
CA ALA A 180 -13.22 -12.70 18.40
C ALA A 180 -14.58 -12.00 18.27
N GLU A 181 -14.66 -10.97 17.42
CA GLU A 181 -15.92 -10.27 17.08
C GLU A 181 -16.95 -11.25 16.48
N ALA A 182 -16.50 -12.23 15.70
CA ALA A 182 -17.32 -13.31 15.17
C ALA A 182 -17.67 -14.42 16.20
N GLY A 183 -17.38 -14.22 17.49
CA GLY A 183 -17.74 -15.14 18.57
C GLY A 183 -16.86 -16.38 18.70
N GLN A 184 -15.64 -16.36 18.17
CA GLN A 184 -14.69 -17.47 18.21
C GLN A 184 -13.40 -17.11 19.00
N PRO A 185 -13.47 -16.80 20.31
CA PRO A 185 -12.34 -16.29 21.08
C PRO A 185 -11.14 -17.26 21.16
N ASP A 186 -11.37 -18.57 21.25
CA ASP A 186 -10.27 -19.55 21.29
C ASP A 186 -9.47 -19.53 19.98
N ARG A 187 -10.17 -19.43 18.85
CA ARG A 187 -9.53 -19.31 17.53
C ARG A 187 -8.84 -17.96 17.38
N ALA A 188 -9.41 -16.89 17.92
CA ALA A 188 -8.78 -15.58 17.95
C ALA A 188 -7.42 -15.63 18.68
N LEU A 189 -7.36 -16.24 19.87
CA LEU A 189 -6.12 -16.41 20.62
C LEU A 189 -5.07 -17.22 19.84
N SER A 190 -5.49 -18.25 19.09
CA SER A 190 -4.57 -19.00 18.24
C SER A 190 -3.91 -18.13 17.15
N PHE A 191 -4.64 -17.17 16.58
CA PHE A 191 -4.06 -16.20 15.65
C PHE A 191 -3.10 -15.23 16.34
N ILE A 192 -3.40 -14.80 17.58
CA ILE A 192 -2.52 -13.93 18.35
C ILE A 192 -1.21 -14.63 18.71
N ASP A 193 -1.27 -15.91 19.07
CA ASP A 193 -0.06 -16.71 19.35
C ASP A 193 0.77 -16.93 18.10
N GLU A 194 0.13 -17.23 16.96
CA GLU A 194 0.84 -17.31 15.67
C GLU A 194 1.48 -15.96 15.30
N ALA A 195 0.76 -14.83 15.51
CA ALA A 195 1.29 -13.49 15.25
C ALA A 195 2.56 -13.22 16.06
N ALA A 196 2.60 -13.66 17.33
CA ALA A 196 3.75 -13.54 18.20
C ALA A 196 4.96 -14.27 17.62
N THR A 197 4.79 -15.56 17.27
CA THR A 197 5.87 -16.38 16.69
C THR A 197 6.39 -15.79 15.38
N VAL A 198 5.49 -15.35 14.48
CA VAL A 198 5.90 -14.77 13.20
C VAL A 198 6.63 -13.43 13.41
N ALA A 199 6.17 -12.60 14.34
CA ALA A 199 6.82 -11.33 14.66
C ALA A 199 8.23 -11.53 15.23
N GLU A 200 8.43 -12.50 16.11
CA GLU A 200 9.75 -12.87 16.65
C GLU A 200 10.71 -13.32 15.55
N VAL A 201 10.27 -14.26 14.70
CA VAL A 201 11.07 -14.78 13.57
C VAL A 201 11.45 -13.66 12.60
N ALA A 202 10.53 -12.71 12.37
CA ALA A 202 10.74 -11.59 11.46
C ALA A 202 11.52 -10.41 12.10
N GLY A 203 11.82 -10.45 13.40
CA GLY A 203 12.39 -9.31 14.13
C GLY A 203 11.47 -8.08 14.19
N ALA A 204 10.16 -8.27 13.99
CA ALA A 204 9.15 -7.21 13.92
C ALA A 204 8.66 -6.80 15.32
N HIS A 205 9.59 -6.40 16.20
CA HIS A 205 9.34 -6.11 17.61
C HIS A 205 8.21 -5.10 17.88
N GLY A 206 7.97 -4.16 16.95
CA GLY A 206 6.85 -3.22 17.06
C GLY A 206 5.47 -3.90 17.08
N ILE A 207 5.32 -5.05 16.43
CA ILE A 207 4.08 -5.83 16.37
C ILE A 207 3.86 -6.60 17.67
N LEU A 208 4.91 -6.95 18.42
CA LEU A 208 4.76 -7.63 19.71
C LEU A 208 3.95 -6.80 20.71
N ARG A 209 4.04 -5.48 20.65
CA ARG A 209 3.17 -4.60 21.44
C ARG A 209 1.69 -4.80 21.11
N TRP A 210 1.35 -4.94 19.83
CA TRP A 210 -0.03 -5.20 19.40
C TRP A 210 -0.50 -6.59 19.81
N VAL A 211 0.39 -7.58 19.79
CA VAL A 211 0.12 -8.93 20.29
C VAL A 211 -0.21 -8.89 21.78
N ASP A 212 0.60 -8.21 22.58
CA ASP A 212 0.39 -8.11 24.03
C ASP A 212 -0.92 -7.40 24.36
N GLU A 213 -1.23 -6.31 23.66
CA GLU A 213 -2.52 -5.61 23.76
C GLU A 213 -3.70 -6.51 23.38
N ALA A 214 -3.59 -7.24 22.26
CA ALA A 214 -4.62 -8.18 21.83
C ALA A 214 -4.83 -9.31 22.86
N ARG A 215 -3.77 -9.84 23.47
CA ARG A 215 -3.89 -10.84 24.55
C ARG A 215 -4.64 -10.31 25.75
N VAL A 216 -4.46 -9.04 26.12
CA VAL A 216 -5.22 -8.44 27.22
C VAL A 216 -6.69 -8.28 26.84
N ASN A 217 -6.97 -7.77 25.64
CA ASN A 217 -8.33 -7.47 25.20
C ASN A 217 -9.18 -8.72 24.90
N LEU A 218 -8.55 -9.83 24.50
CA LEU A 218 -9.23 -11.04 24.07
C LEU A 218 -9.33 -12.14 25.13
N ARG A 219 -8.76 -11.92 26.33
CA ARG A 219 -8.93 -12.86 27.44
C ARG A 219 -10.38 -12.84 27.96
N PRO A 220 -10.98 -14.00 28.23
CA PRO A 220 -12.25 -14.04 28.95
C PRO A 220 -12.08 -13.41 30.35
N ALA A 221 -13.10 -12.68 30.80
CA ALA A 221 -13.19 -12.15 32.16
C ALA A 221 -13.34 -13.26 33.21
#